data_AF-A0A924XGH2-F1
#
_entry.id   AF-A0A924XGH2-F1
#
_cell.length_a   1.000
_cell.length_b   1.000
_cell.length_c   1.000
_cell.angle_alpha   90.00
_cell.angle_beta   90.00
_cell.angle_gamma   90.00
#
_symmetry.space_group_name_H-M   'P 1'
#
loop_
_entity.id
_entity.type
_entity.pdbx_description
1 polymer ?
#
loop_
_entity_poly.entity_id
_entity_poly.type
_entity_poly.pdbx_seq_one_letter_code
_entity_poly.pdbx_strand_id
1 'polypeptide(L)'
;YARSRRVLWMGFAALSFAVLFGQTVLAIPAAPSYTHQAELEFVFGSTPRVVLATFVAMTGGEFVNSYILAKMKVATAGKYLWARTIGSTVAGEAIGTLLFYPIAFYGIWSGSTLQQVMTSDYVVKVLWEVVATPFTYLLVMKLKRLEDEDYFDTNTNFTPFSMRVE
;
A
#
# COMPACT_ATOMS: atom_id res chain seq x y z
N TYR A 1 -13.09 7.66 -6.94
CA TYR A 1 -11.80 8.20 -6.45
C TYR A 1 -11.87 8.84 -5.05
N ALA A 2 -12.84 9.72 -4.74
CA ALA A 2 -12.91 10.43 -3.45
C ALA A 2 -13.15 9.53 -2.21
N ARG A 3 -13.87 8.41 -2.35
CA ARG A 3 -14.05 7.42 -1.27
C ARG A 3 -12.75 6.65 -0.98
N SER A 4 -12.02 6.23 -2.01
CA SER A 4 -10.71 5.57 -1.88
C SER A 4 -9.70 6.47 -1.16
N ARG A 5 -9.67 7.77 -1.49
CA ARG A 5 -8.80 8.75 -0.84
C ARG A 5 -9.10 8.91 0.66
N ARG A 6 -10.38 8.95 1.05
CA ARG A 6 -10.78 8.99 2.48
C ARG A 6 -10.34 7.74 3.23
N VAL A 7 -10.51 6.56 2.63
CA VAL A 7 -10.05 5.28 3.24
C VAL A 7 -8.54 5.30 3.45
N LEU A 8 -7.79 5.79 2.48
CA LEU A 8 -6.33 5.89 2.55
C LEU A 8 -5.88 6.83 3.68
N TRP A 9 -6.49 8.02 3.81
CA TRP A 9 -6.20 8.94 4.91
C TRP A 9 -6.65 8.43 6.28
N MET A 10 -7.77 7.70 6.37
CA MET A 10 -8.21 7.06 7.61
C MET A 10 -7.25 5.94 8.03
N GLY A 11 -6.79 5.11 7.09
CA GLY A 11 -5.77 4.10 7.35
C GLY A 11 -4.47 4.72 7.85
N PHE A 12 -4.05 5.83 7.24
CA PHE A 12 -2.88 6.58 7.71
C PHE A 12 -3.06 7.16 9.12
N ALA A 13 -4.22 7.76 9.41
CA ALA A 13 -4.52 8.29 10.73
C ALA A 13 -4.52 7.18 11.79
N ALA A 14 -5.10 6.02 11.47
CA ALA A 14 -5.11 4.85 12.36
C ALA A 14 -3.70 4.30 12.62
N LEU A 15 -2.88 4.17 11.57
CA LEU A 15 -1.48 3.74 11.71
C LEU A 15 -0.66 4.74 12.55
N SER A 16 -0.82 6.04 12.30
CA SER A 16 -0.15 7.09 13.07
C SER A 16 -0.57 7.07 14.53
N PHE A 17 -1.87 6.87 14.81
CA PHE A 17 -2.38 6.72 16.17
C PHE A 17 -1.79 5.50 16.88
N ALA A 18 -1.70 4.35 16.19
CA ALA A 18 -1.08 3.14 16.75
C ALA A 18 0.40 3.36 17.12
N VAL A 19 1.16 4.11 16.31
CA VAL A 19 2.55 4.48 16.65
C VAL A 19 2.62 5.36 17.87
N LEU A 20 1.81 6.43 17.91
CA LEU A 20 1.80 7.36 19.04
C LEU A 20 1.47 6.62 20.34
N PHE A 21 0.50 5.71 20.30
CA PHE A 21 0.19 4.86 21.42
C PHE A 21 1.35 3.94 21.81
N GLY A 22 1.96 3.22 20.86
CA GLY A 22 3.10 2.34 21.13
C GLY A 22 4.30 3.08 21.71
N GLN A 23 4.61 4.28 21.20
CA GLN A 23 5.68 5.13 21.73
C GLN A 23 5.36 5.66 23.14
N THR A 24 4.10 5.98 23.40
CA THR A 24 3.66 6.39 24.74
C THR A 24 3.84 5.25 25.74
N VAL A 25 3.50 4.02 25.35
CA VAL A 25 3.72 2.82 26.19
C VAL A 25 5.20 2.61 26.48
N LEU A 26 6.08 2.77 25.48
CA LEU A 26 7.53 2.65 25.68
C LEU A 26 8.13 3.76 26.55
N ALA A 27 7.56 4.97 26.53
CA ALA A 27 8.06 6.10 27.32
C ALA A 27 7.68 6.03 28.81
N ILE A 28 6.66 5.23 29.16
CA ILE A 28 6.25 5.05 30.55
C ILE A 28 7.23 4.10 31.24
N PRO A 29 7.76 4.45 32.43
CA PRO A 29 8.65 3.56 33.17
C PRO A 29 7.94 2.25 33.49
N ALA A 30 8.59 1.14 33.12
CA ALA A 30 8.10 -0.19 33.42
C ALA A 30 7.90 -0.40 34.93
N ALA A 31 6.86 -1.15 35.29
CA ALA A 31 6.67 -1.56 36.67
C ALA A 31 7.88 -2.39 37.14
N PRO A 32 8.30 -2.30 38.42
CA PRO A 32 9.47 -3.02 38.92
C PRO A 32 9.42 -4.56 38.75
N SER A 33 8.22 -5.12 38.64
CA SER A 33 7.97 -6.56 38.41
C SER A 33 7.99 -6.96 36.94
N TYR A 34 8.06 -6.01 36.01
CA TYR A 34 8.02 -6.27 34.57
C TYR A 34 9.43 -6.43 34.02
N THR A 35 9.75 -7.64 33.56
CA THR A 35 11.09 -8.02 33.10
C THR A 35 11.28 -7.95 31.59
N HIS A 36 10.20 -7.75 30.82
CA HIS A 36 10.21 -7.87 29.36
C HIS A 36 10.24 -6.53 28.62
N GLN A 37 10.90 -5.53 29.22
CA GLN A 37 10.98 -4.18 28.66
C GLN A 37 11.88 -4.14 27.41
N ALA A 38 12.97 -4.92 27.38
CA ALA A 38 13.88 -4.97 26.25
C ALA A 38 13.22 -5.54 24.99
N GLU A 39 12.35 -6.54 25.14
CA GLU A 39 11.59 -7.14 24.05
C GLU A 39 10.52 -6.19 23.51
N LEU A 40 9.88 -5.42 24.39
CA LEU A 40 8.96 -4.34 23.98
C LEU A 40 9.69 -3.28 23.16
N GLU A 41 10.86 -2.80 23.63
CA GLU A 41 11.67 -1.81 22.92
C GLU A 41 12.20 -2.35 21.60
N PHE A 42 12.55 -3.64 21.54
CA PHE A 42 12.98 -4.29 20.30
C PHE A 42 11.87 -4.30 19.24
N VAL A 43 10.63 -4.62 19.63
CA VAL A 43 9.49 -4.70 18.70
C VAL A 43 8.94 -3.32 18.35
N PHE A 44 8.74 -2.46 19.35
CA PHE A 44 8.08 -1.16 19.18
C PHE A 44 9.03 0.01 18.91
N GLY A 45 10.33 -0.15 19.18
CA GLY A 45 11.33 0.89 18.98
C GLY A 45 11.54 1.25 17.51
N SER A 46 11.42 0.28 16.60
CA SER A 46 11.48 0.53 15.15
C SER A 46 10.15 1.03 14.56
N THR A 47 9.05 1.01 15.32
CA THR A 47 7.71 1.33 14.83
C THR A 47 7.59 2.70 14.17
N PRO A 48 8.16 3.80 14.69
CA PRO A 48 8.07 5.12 14.03
C PRO A 48 8.69 5.13 12.65
N ARG A 49 9.84 4.46 12.51
CA ARG A 49 10.57 4.33 11.25
C ARG A 49 9.79 3.50 10.24
N VAL A 50 9.23 2.38 10.67
CA VAL A 50 8.42 1.50 9.83
C VAL A 50 7.16 2.22 9.34
N VAL A 51 6.48 2.99 10.19
CA VAL A 51 5.29 3.73 9.77
C VAL A 51 5.61 4.88 8.82
N LEU A 52 6.72 5.59 9.02
CA LEU A 52 7.20 6.56 8.05
C LEU A 52 7.50 5.88 6.69
N ALA A 53 8.16 4.73 6.71
CA ALA A 53 8.43 3.95 5.52
C ALA A 53 7.12 3.54 4.81
N THR A 54 6.14 3.02 5.56
CA THR A 54 4.81 2.66 5.03
C THR A 54 4.14 3.86 4.39
N PHE A 55 4.19 5.03 5.01
CA PHE A 55 3.56 6.24 4.47
C PHE A 55 4.18 6.66 3.13
N VAL A 56 5.52 6.73 3.06
CA VAL A 56 6.23 7.12 1.84
C VAL A 56 6.01 6.08 0.74
N ALA A 57 6.11 4.80 1.08
CA ALA A 57 5.91 3.70 0.15
C ALA A 57 4.47 3.63 -0.38
N MET A 58 3.47 3.76 0.49
CA MET A 58 2.06 3.80 0.08
C MET A 58 1.80 5.00 -0.83
N THR A 59 2.29 6.19 -0.49
CA THR A 59 2.07 7.39 -1.30
C THR A 59 2.71 7.24 -2.68
N GLY A 60 3.96 6.80 -2.75
CA GLY A 60 4.67 6.62 -4.02
C GLY A 60 4.11 5.46 -4.86
N GLY A 61 3.92 4.29 -4.23
CA GLY A 61 3.43 3.09 -4.90
C GLY A 61 1.98 3.23 -5.40
N GLU A 62 1.08 3.77 -4.56
CA GLU A 62 -0.33 3.97 -4.93
C GLU A 62 -0.47 5.02 -6.04
N PHE A 63 0.34 6.09 -5.99
CA PHE A 63 0.34 7.11 -7.05
C PHE A 63 0.75 6.50 -8.39
N VAL A 64 1.82 5.71 -8.41
CA VAL A 64 2.31 5.04 -9.62
C VAL A 64 1.31 4.01 -10.13
N ASN A 65 0.73 3.21 -9.24
CA ASN A 65 -0.30 2.23 -9.57
C ASN A 65 -1.50 2.92 -10.24
N SER A 66 -2.11 3.90 -9.55
CA SER A 66 -3.26 4.64 -10.05
C SER A 66 -2.98 5.36 -11.37
N TYR A 67 -1.78 5.96 -11.51
CA TYR A 67 -1.37 6.65 -12.73
C TYR A 67 -1.28 5.68 -13.92
N ILE A 68 -0.62 4.53 -13.75
CA ILE A 68 -0.46 3.54 -14.82
C ILE A 68 -1.80 2.95 -15.20
N LEU A 69 -2.65 2.62 -14.22
CA LEU A 69 -3.98 2.09 -14.46
C LEU A 69 -4.84 3.08 -15.28
N ALA A 70 -4.82 4.36 -14.93
CA ALA A 70 -5.52 5.41 -15.66
C ALA A 70 -4.97 5.59 -17.08
N LYS A 71 -3.65 5.69 -17.24
CA LYS A 71 -3.01 5.89 -18.54
C LYS A 71 -3.24 4.71 -19.48
N MET A 72 -3.14 3.48 -18.97
CA MET A 72 -3.40 2.29 -19.77
C MET A 72 -4.88 2.17 -20.13
N LYS A 73 -5.82 2.56 -19.26
CA LYS A 73 -7.27 2.61 -19.60
C LYS A 73 -7.52 3.49 -20.83
N VAL A 74 -6.87 4.64 -20.91
CA VAL A 74 -6.95 5.54 -22.08
C VAL A 74 -6.30 4.89 -23.30
N ALA A 75 -5.07 4.38 -23.16
CA ALA A 75 -4.32 3.79 -24.26
C ALA A 75 -4.99 2.54 -24.86
N THR A 76 -5.69 1.74 -24.05
CA THR A 76 -6.37 0.52 -24.53
C THR A 76 -7.84 0.75 -24.88
N ALA A 77 -8.33 1.99 -24.87
CA ALA A 77 -9.75 2.32 -25.05
C ALA A 77 -10.67 1.46 -24.16
N GLY A 78 -10.24 1.22 -22.92
CA GLY A 78 -10.94 0.38 -21.95
C GLY A 78 -10.81 -1.14 -22.14
N LYS A 79 -10.12 -1.62 -23.19
CA LYS A 79 -9.87 -3.05 -23.44
C LYS A 79 -8.74 -3.60 -22.55
N TYR A 80 -8.71 -4.91 -22.33
CA TYR A 80 -7.69 -5.63 -21.54
C TYR A 80 -7.56 -5.15 -20.08
N LEU A 81 -8.56 -5.45 -19.24
CA LEU A 81 -8.49 -5.15 -17.81
C LEU A 81 -7.29 -5.85 -17.12
N TRP A 82 -6.99 -7.11 -17.48
CA TRP A 82 -5.89 -7.90 -16.90
C TRP A 82 -4.52 -7.24 -17.07
N ALA A 83 -4.25 -6.68 -18.24
CA ALA A 83 -2.97 -6.03 -18.53
C ALA A 83 -2.81 -4.76 -17.70
N ARG A 84 -3.93 -4.07 -17.40
CA ARG A 84 -3.93 -2.86 -16.59
C ARG A 84 -3.74 -3.16 -15.11
N THR A 85 -4.45 -4.16 -14.57
CA THR A 85 -4.34 -4.52 -13.15
C THR A 85 -2.97 -5.09 -12.83
N ILE A 86 -2.48 -6.04 -13.63
CA ILE A 86 -1.15 -6.62 -13.41
C ILE A 86 -0.06 -5.58 -13.68
N GLY A 87 -0.17 -4.82 -14.77
CA GLY A 87 0.83 -3.80 -15.13
C GLY A 87 0.95 -2.68 -14.10
N SER A 88 -0.17 -2.19 -13.57
CA SER A 88 -0.15 -1.16 -12.52
C SER A 88 0.38 -1.70 -11.19
N THR A 89 0.03 -2.93 -10.83
CA THR A 89 0.53 -3.58 -9.60
C THR A 89 2.03 -3.83 -9.67
N VAL A 90 2.55 -4.34 -10.78
CA VAL A 90 4.00 -4.53 -10.99
C VAL A 90 4.76 -3.23 -10.75
N ALA A 91 4.34 -2.13 -11.35
CA ALA A 91 5.04 -0.86 -11.21
C ALA A 91 4.83 -0.20 -9.83
N GLY A 92 3.60 -0.28 -9.29
CA GLY A 92 3.28 0.25 -7.96
C GLY A 92 4.05 -0.45 -6.84
N GLU A 93 4.07 -1.79 -6.86
CA GLU A 93 4.80 -2.60 -5.89
C GLU A 93 6.31 -2.44 -6.03
N ALA A 94 6.83 -2.24 -7.24
CA ALA A 94 8.26 -1.98 -7.43
C ALA A 94 8.67 -0.71 -6.68
N ILE A 95 7.92 0.38 -6.87
CA ILE A 95 8.18 1.65 -6.21
C ILE A 95 7.92 1.56 -4.70
N GLY A 96 6.82 0.93 -4.29
CA GLY A 96 6.50 0.71 -2.88
C GLY A 96 7.61 -0.05 -2.15
N THR A 97 8.10 -1.15 -2.74
CA THR A 97 9.16 -1.99 -2.19
C THR A 97 10.51 -1.25 -2.13
N LEU A 98 10.87 -0.54 -3.22
CA LEU A 98 12.10 0.26 -3.30
C LEU A 98 12.13 1.43 -2.29
N LEU A 99 10.97 1.96 -1.90
CA LEU A 99 10.88 3.00 -0.89
C LEU A 99 10.81 2.40 0.52
N PHE A 100 9.97 1.39 0.73
CA PHE A 100 9.69 0.84 2.07
C PHE A 100 10.93 0.24 2.73
N TYR A 101 11.57 -0.73 2.08
CA TYR A 101 12.62 -1.51 2.72
C TYR A 101 13.87 -0.68 3.07
N PRO A 102 14.39 0.21 2.20
CA PRO A 102 15.47 1.10 2.57
C PRO A 102 15.08 2.05 3.70
N ILE A 103 13.90 2.67 3.64
CA ILE A 103 13.49 3.60 4.69
C ILE A 103 13.31 2.87 6.03
N ALA A 104 12.75 1.66 6.04
CA ALA A 104 12.49 0.90 7.25
C ALA A 104 13.74 0.22 7.85
N PHE A 105 14.63 -0.33 7.02
CA PHE A 105 15.65 -1.29 7.47
C PHE A 105 17.10 -0.95 7.10
N TYR A 106 17.35 0.12 6.35
CA TYR A 106 18.72 0.53 6.04
C TYR A 106 19.52 0.81 7.32
N GLY A 107 20.72 0.24 7.44
CA GLY A 107 21.55 0.33 8.65
C GLY A 107 21.14 -0.61 9.81
N ILE A 108 20.05 -1.38 9.67
CA ILE A 108 19.65 -2.43 10.61
C ILE A 108 19.98 -3.80 10.01
N TRP A 109 19.62 -4.01 8.74
CA TRP A 109 19.88 -5.25 8.01
C TRP A 109 21.13 -5.14 7.13
N SER A 110 21.76 -6.29 6.87
CA SER A 110 22.83 -6.37 5.88
C SER A 110 22.30 -6.02 4.48
N GLY A 111 23.15 -5.41 3.63
CA GLY A 111 22.76 -5.07 2.25
C GLY A 111 22.28 -6.28 1.44
N SER A 112 22.89 -7.45 1.65
CA SER A 112 22.46 -8.71 1.02
C SER A 112 21.09 -9.18 1.51
N THR A 113 20.81 -9.10 2.81
CA THR A 113 19.50 -9.47 3.37
C THR A 113 18.43 -8.54 2.85
N LEU A 114 18.71 -7.24 2.79
CA LEU A 114 17.79 -6.24 2.29
C LEU A 114 17.40 -6.53 0.83
N GLN A 115 18.37 -6.80 -0.04
CA GLN A 115 18.10 -7.14 -1.44
C GLN A 115 17.31 -8.43 -1.59
N GLN A 116 17.68 -9.49 -0.86
CA GLN A 116 16.98 -10.79 -0.91
C GLN A 116 15.52 -10.65 -0.50
N VAL A 117 15.24 -9.94 0.60
CA VAL A 117 13.88 -9.75 1.10
C VAL A 117 13.09 -8.87 0.12
N MET A 118 13.66 -7.77 -0.38
CA MET A 118 13.01 -6.89 -1.36
C MET A 118 12.61 -7.64 -2.63
N THR A 119 13.53 -8.43 -3.20
CA THR A 119 13.25 -9.19 -4.41
C THR A 119 12.21 -10.28 -4.17
N SER A 120 12.33 -11.00 -3.05
CA SER A 120 11.40 -12.09 -2.72
C SER A 120 9.99 -11.56 -2.46
N ASP A 121 9.84 -10.51 -1.65
CA ASP A 121 8.56 -9.87 -1.35
C ASP A 121 7.88 -9.36 -2.63
N TYR A 122 8.65 -8.64 -3.46
CA TYR A 122 8.17 -8.12 -4.73
C TYR A 122 7.65 -9.23 -5.66
N VAL A 123 8.43 -10.30 -5.84
CA VAL A 123 8.05 -11.42 -6.71
C VAL A 123 6.79 -12.11 -6.19
N VAL A 124 6.71 -12.37 -4.87
CA VAL A 124 5.54 -13.01 -4.26
C VAL A 124 4.28 -12.17 -4.47
N LYS A 125 4.36 -10.85 -4.26
CA LYS A 125 3.22 -9.95 -4.47
C LYS A 125 2.75 -9.90 -5.92
N VAL A 126 3.68 -9.82 -6.87
CA VAL A 126 3.33 -9.83 -8.30
C VAL A 126 2.71 -11.16 -8.71
N LEU A 127 3.28 -12.29 -8.27
CA LEU A 127 2.73 -13.62 -8.56
C LEU A 127 1.32 -13.77 -7.97
N TRP A 128 1.12 -13.29 -6.74
CA TRP A 128 -0.19 -13.29 -6.10
C TRP A 128 -1.23 -12.51 -6.91
N GLU A 129 -0.88 -11.32 -7.39
CA GLU A 129 -1.78 -10.52 -8.25
C GLU A 129 -2.14 -11.26 -9.54
N VAL A 130 -1.17 -11.92 -10.18
CA VAL A 130 -1.41 -12.72 -11.39
C VAL A 130 -2.37 -13.87 -11.11
N VAL A 131 -2.21 -14.57 -9.98
CA VAL A 131 -3.10 -15.67 -9.57
C VAL A 131 -4.49 -15.17 -9.16
N ALA A 132 -4.57 -14.00 -8.52
CA ALA A 132 -5.82 -13.39 -8.08
C ALA A 132 -6.61 -12.74 -9.23
N THR A 133 -5.94 -12.24 -10.28
CA THR A 133 -6.56 -11.53 -11.41
C THR A 133 -7.73 -12.31 -12.06
N PRO A 134 -7.63 -13.61 -12.37
CA PRO A 134 -8.76 -14.41 -12.86
C PRO A 134 -9.97 -14.41 -11.92
N PHE A 135 -9.73 -14.50 -10.61
CA PHE A 135 -10.80 -14.48 -9.62
C PHE A 135 -11.48 -13.10 -9.54
N THR A 136 -10.68 -12.03 -9.59
CA THR A 136 -11.18 -10.65 -9.69
C THR A 136 -12.06 -10.48 -10.92
N TYR A 137 -11.65 -11.03 -12.07
CA TYR A 137 -12.45 -11.01 -13.30
C TYR A 137 -13.81 -11.70 -13.10
N LEU A 138 -13.83 -12.89 -12.52
CA LEU A 138 -15.06 -13.65 -12.27
C LEU A 138 -16.03 -12.87 -11.37
N LEU A 139 -15.53 -12.28 -10.29
CA LEU A 139 -16.34 -11.46 -9.37
C LEU A 139 -16.88 -10.20 -10.05
N VAL A 140 -16.05 -9.45 -10.75
CA VAL A 140 -16.46 -8.22 -11.44
C VAL A 140 -17.51 -8.53 -12.51
N MET A 141 -17.33 -9.59 -13.30
CA MET A 141 -18.33 -9.99 -14.30
C MET A 141 -19.65 -10.42 -13.65
N LYS A 142 -19.58 -11.13 -12.52
CA LYS A 142 -20.77 -11.55 -11.78
C LYS A 142 -21.52 -10.36 -11.18
N LEU A 143 -20.82 -9.38 -10.60
CA LEU A 143 -21.43 -8.15 -10.08
C LEU A 143 -22.08 -7.33 -11.20
N LYS A 144 -21.35 -7.09 -12.30
CA LYS A 144 -21.89 -6.34 -13.45
C LYS A 144 -23.17 -6.96 -14.01
N ARG A 145 -23.25 -8.29 -14.04
CA ARG A 145 -24.44 -9.01 -14.51
C ARG A 145 -25.63 -8.95 -13.53
N LEU A 146 -25.37 -8.73 -12.25
CA LEU A 146 -26.39 -8.63 -11.21
C LEU A 146 -26.91 -7.19 -11.02
N GLU A 147 -26.04 -6.20 -11.25
CA GLU A 147 -26.35 -4.78 -10.99
C GLU A 147 -26.75 -4.00 -12.25
N ASP A 148 -26.56 -4.55 -13.46
CA ASP A 148 -26.92 -3.94 -14.76
C ASP A 148 -26.39 -2.50 -14.96
N GLU A 149 -25.28 -2.17 -14.29
CA GLU A 149 -24.66 -0.84 -14.26
C GLU A 149 -23.22 -0.93 -14.78
N ASP A 150 -22.96 -0.31 -15.94
CA ASP A 150 -21.63 -0.22 -16.54
C ASP A 150 -21.08 1.21 -16.40
N TYR A 151 -20.69 1.59 -15.18
CA TYR A 151 -20.23 2.94 -14.88
C TYR A 151 -18.80 3.18 -15.43
N PHE A 152 -18.70 3.84 -16.59
CA PHE A 152 -17.42 4.29 -17.14
C PHE A 152 -17.05 5.67 -16.58
N ASP A 153 -16.19 5.70 -15.56
CA ASP A 153 -15.65 6.95 -15.01
C ASP A 153 -14.71 7.60 -16.06
N THR A 154 -15.24 8.56 -16.82
CA THR A 154 -14.59 9.29 -17.94
C THR A 154 -14.19 10.73 -17.57
N ASN A 155 -14.72 11.27 -16.47
CA ASN A 155 -14.54 12.68 -16.06
C ASN A 155 -13.88 12.86 -14.68
N THR A 156 -13.04 11.93 -14.24
CA THR A 156 -12.36 12.09 -12.95
C THR A 156 -11.17 13.05 -13.05
N ASN A 157 -11.23 14.15 -12.31
CA ASN A 157 -10.10 15.07 -12.16
C ASN A 157 -9.05 14.47 -11.20
N PHE A 158 -7.87 14.13 -11.72
CA PHE A 158 -6.78 13.45 -10.98
C PHE A 158 -5.97 14.37 -10.06
N THR A 159 -6.40 15.61 -9.83
CA THR A 159 -5.65 16.54 -8.99
C THR A 159 -5.64 16.10 -7.50
N PRO A 160 -4.48 16.14 -6.84
CA PRO A 160 -4.34 15.72 -5.43
C PRO A 160 -4.95 16.72 -4.44
N PHE A 161 -5.32 17.93 -4.88
CA PHE A 161 -5.75 19.03 -4.00
C PHE A 161 -7.26 19.33 -4.02
N SER A 162 -8.03 18.73 -4.92
CA SER A 162 -9.48 18.95 -4.95
C SER A 162 -10.21 18.03 -3.96
N MET A 163 -10.97 18.64 -3.05
CA MET A 163 -11.75 17.98 -1.99
C MET A 163 -13.24 17.82 -2.32
N ARG A 164 -13.69 18.20 -3.52
CA ARG A 164 -15.12 18.11 -3.86
C ARG A 164 -15.50 16.69 -4.27
N VAL A 165 -16.54 16.21 -3.59
CA VAL A 165 -17.27 14.99 -3.92
C VAL A 165 -18.53 15.47 -4.63
N GLU A 166 -18.57 15.31 -5.94
CA GLU A 166 -19.84 15.17 -6.66
C GLU A 166 -20.09 13.68 -6.87
#